data_AF-A0A1B8TTB8-F1
#
_entry.id   AF-A0A1B8TTB8-F1
#
_cell.length_a   1.000
_cell.length_b   1.000
_cell.length_c   1.000
_cell.angle_alpha   90.00
_cell.angle_beta   90.00
_cell.angle_gamma   90.00
#
_symmetry.space_group_name_H-M   'P 1'
#
loop_
_entity.id
_entity.type
_entity.pdbx_description
1 polymer ?
#
loop_
_entity_poly.entity_id
_entity_poly.type
_entity_poly.pdbx_seq_one_letter_code
_entity_poly.pdbx_strand_id
1 'polypeptide(L)'
;MKKINFIICLCISAILVSCGDDNSDERLLLTNANVQGTYQIGDFSQIINETATSSTGANVNLSTTTNVGDIYSLDIVMNENGTYTASGQYTLDFITKPNGSAQVSGSSIVDVEDLGNFTISSLDNTITFTPSTSLEDQFLLGTYSVILLNSTTLSLVQEVENSNGSINMSTKTSYSFIK
;
A
#
# COMPACT_ATOMS: atom_id res chain seq x y z
N MET A 1 -66.92 -22.07 39.46
CA MET A 1 -65.49 -22.26 39.77
C MET A 1 -64.90 -23.30 38.83
N LYS A 2 -64.03 -22.88 37.90
CA LYS A 2 -63.02 -23.76 37.27
C LYS A 2 -61.89 -22.88 36.79
N LYS A 3 -60.75 -22.96 37.47
CA LYS A 3 -59.58 -22.11 37.27
C LYS A 3 -58.85 -22.57 36.00
N ILE A 4 -58.64 -21.63 35.07
CA ILE A 4 -57.71 -21.76 33.95
C ILE A 4 -56.34 -21.32 34.48
N ASN A 5 -55.35 -22.21 34.43
CA ASN A 5 -53.96 -21.87 34.68
C ASN A 5 -53.23 -21.85 33.34
N PHE A 6 -52.92 -20.64 32.87
CA PHE A 6 -52.10 -20.37 31.70
C PHE A 6 -50.64 -20.30 32.18
N ILE A 7 -49.86 -21.36 31.95
CA ILE A 7 -48.41 -21.36 32.21
C ILE A 7 -47.73 -20.96 30.90
N ILE A 8 -47.28 -19.70 30.85
CA ILE A 8 -46.39 -19.16 29.82
C ILE A 8 -44.99 -19.67 30.13
N CYS A 9 -44.48 -20.59 29.31
CA CYS A 9 -43.08 -20.98 29.34
C CYS A 9 -42.32 -20.07 28.36
N LEU A 10 -41.65 -19.06 28.92
CA LEU A 10 -40.85 -18.07 28.20
C LEU A 10 -39.49 -18.69 27.85
N CYS A 11 -39.36 -19.27 26.65
CA CYS A 11 -38.05 -19.68 26.12
C CYS A 11 -37.30 -18.44 25.63
N ILE A 12 -36.50 -17.84 26.51
CA ILE A 12 -35.48 -16.85 26.11
C ILE A 12 -34.34 -17.65 25.47
N SER A 13 -34.32 -17.72 24.15
CA SER A 13 -33.13 -18.16 23.41
C SER A 13 -32.05 -17.10 23.61
N ALA A 14 -31.09 -17.37 24.49
CA ALA A 14 -29.86 -16.61 24.55
C ALA A 14 -29.17 -16.72 23.19
N ILE A 15 -29.15 -15.61 22.45
CA ILE A 15 -28.29 -15.46 21.29
C ILE A 15 -26.87 -15.48 21.88
N LEU A 16 -26.17 -16.60 21.77
CA LEU A 16 -24.73 -16.61 21.93
C LEU A 16 -24.20 -15.78 20.77
N VAL A 17 -24.02 -14.49 21.03
CA VAL A 17 -23.12 -13.66 20.24
C VAL A 17 -21.75 -14.31 20.44
N SER A 18 -21.42 -15.20 19.52
CA SER A 18 -20.05 -15.65 19.30
C SER A 18 -19.29 -14.41 18.88
N CYS A 19 -18.78 -13.67 19.86
CA CYS A 19 -17.68 -12.75 19.67
C CYS A 19 -16.46 -13.64 19.46
N GLY A 20 -16.35 -14.17 18.23
CA GLY A 20 -15.10 -14.70 17.74
C GLY A 20 -14.17 -13.52 17.68
N ASP A 21 -13.23 -13.48 18.63
CA ASP A 21 -12.05 -12.63 18.53
C ASP A 21 -11.20 -13.23 17.39
N ASP A 22 -11.65 -13.01 16.15
CA ASP A 22 -10.96 -13.45 14.93
C ASP A 22 -9.78 -12.50 14.67
N ASN A 23 -8.86 -12.43 15.63
CA ASN A 23 -7.49 -12.00 15.36
C ASN A 23 -6.75 -13.17 14.69
N SER A 24 -7.28 -13.63 13.56
CA SER A 24 -6.51 -14.44 12.64
C SER A 24 -5.65 -13.49 11.82
N ASP A 25 -4.37 -13.39 12.19
CA ASP A 25 -3.26 -12.95 11.30
C ASP A 25 -3.10 -13.90 10.08
N GLU A 26 -4.18 -14.53 9.63
CA GLU A 26 -4.21 -15.46 8.53
C GLU A 26 -4.10 -14.69 7.22
N ARG A 27 -3.16 -15.12 6.39
CA ARG A 27 -2.96 -14.54 5.07
C ARG A 27 -4.18 -14.85 4.21
N LEU A 28 -4.81 -13.82 3.68
CA LEU A 28 -5.93 -13.95 2.77
C LEU A 28 -5.42 -14.22 1.35
N LEU A 29 -6.23 -14.93 0.56
CA LEU A 29 -6.00 -15.09 -0.87
C LEU A 29 -6.06 -13.73 -1.57
N LEU A 30 -5.16 -13.47 -2.51
CA LEU A 30 -5.18 -12.24 -3.27
C LEU A 30 -6.32 -12.26 -4.30
N THR A 31 -7.43 -11.61 -3.95
CA THR A 31 -8.64 -11.45 -4.78
C THR A 31 -9.20 -10.06 -4.60
N ASN A 32 -10.02 -9.58 -5.54
CA ASN A 32 -10.63 -8.25 -5.41
C ASN A 32 -11.49 -8.14 -4.14
N ALA A 33 -12.26 -9.19 -3.81
CA ALA A 33 -13.10 -9.23 -2.61
C ALA A 33 -12.30 -9.11 -1.30
N ASN A 34 -11.09 -9.68 -1.26
CA ASN A 34 -10.23 -9.59 -0.07
C ASN A 34 -9.45 -8.26 0.00
N VAL A 35 -9.11 -7.68 -1.16
CA VAL A 35 -8.41 -6.38 -1.27
C VAL A 35 -9.37 -5.19 -1.11
N GLN A 36 -10.66 -5.35 -1.34
CA GLN A 36 -11.61 -4.24 -1.25
C GLN A 36 -11.61 -3.62 0.15
N GLY A 37 -11.72 -2.30 0.25
CA GLY A 37 -11.88 -1.58 1.52
C GLY A 37 -11.30 -0.18 1.48
N THR A 38 -11.45 0.51 2.61
CA THR A 38 -10.80 1.80 2.85
C THR A 38 -9.55 1.57 3.68
N TYR A 39 -8.47 2.24 3.32
CA TYR A 39 -7.16 2.08 3.92
C TYR A 39 -6.55 3.45 4.24
N GLN A 40 -5.77 3.48 5.32
CA GLN A 40 -4.79 4.50 5.63
C GLN A 40 -3.40 3.99 5.28
N ILE A 41 -2.43 4.90 5.14
CA ILE A 41 -1.02 4.51 5.15
C ILE A 41 -0.60 4.21 6.59
N GLY A 42 -0.08 3.00 6.80
CA GLY A 42 0.64 2.62 8.01
C GLY A 42 2.13 2.89 7.90
N ASP A 43 2.72 2.60 6.73
CA ASP A 43 4.13 2.86 6.44
C ASP A 43 4.34 3.13 4.94
N PHE A 44 5.27 4.04 4.63
CA PHE A 44 5.74 4.30 3.28
C PHE A 44 7.25 4.50 3.29
N SER A 45 7.95 3.80 2.39
CA SER A 45 9.35 4.05 2.13
C SER A 45 9.71 3.86 0.67
N GLN A 46 10.68 4.65 0.21
CA GLN A 46 11.23 4.54 -1.11
C GLN A 46 12.76 4.65 -1.06
N ILE A 47 13.45 3.79 -1.80
CA ILE A 47 14.89 3.84 -1.97
C ILE A 47 15.17 4.01 -3.46
N ILE A 48 15.88 5.07 -3.81
CA ILE A 48 16.32 5.36 -5.17
C ILE A 48 17.84 5.24 -5.19
N ASN A 49 18.35 4.36 -6.04
CA ASN A 49 19.78 4.21 -6.29
C ASN A 49 20.09 4.72 -7.70
N GLU A 50 21.00 5.68 -7.77
CA GLU A 50 21.55 6.16 -9.03
C GLU A 50 22.94 5.57 -9.22
N THR A 51 23.16 4.97 -10.39
CA THR A 51 24.46 4.39 -10.75
C THR A 51 24.88 4.82 -12.15
N ALA A 52 26.19 4.81 -12.41
CA ALA A 52 26.75 5.04 -13.72
C ALA A 52 27.61 3.84 -14.14
N THR A 53 27.53 3.48 -15.43
CA THR A 53 28.44 2.51 -16.04
C THR A 53 29.55 3.24 -16.77
N SER A 54 30.80 3.00 -16.37
CA SER A 54 31.98 3.58 -17.03
C SER A 54 32.18 3.01 -18.43
N SER A 55 33.02 3.67 -19.24
CA SER A 55 33.44 3.15 -20.55
C SER A 55 34.19 1.80 -20.49
N THR A 56 34.70 1.43 -19.30
CA THR A 56 35.34 0.13 -19.04
C THR A 56 34.37 -0.92 -18.49
N GLY A 57 33.08 -0.59 -18.36
CA GLY A 57 32.04 -1.48 -17.85
C GLY A 57 31.93 -1.54 -16.32
N ALA A 58 32.67 -0.70 -15.59
CA ALA A 58 32.55 -0.64 -14.13
C ALA A 58 31.27 0.11 -13.73
N ASN A 59 30.48 -0.47 -12.82
CA ASN A 59 29.33 0.22 -12.23
C ASN A 59 29.75 0.98 -10.97
N VAL A 60 29.38 2.25 -10.89
CA VAL A 60 29.68 3.15 -9.78
C VAL A 60 28.38 3.72 -9.24
N ASN A 61 28.16 3.61 -7.93
CA ASN A 61 27.07 4.33 -7.27
C ASN A 61 27.35 5.84 -7.29
N LEU A 62 26.39 6.60 -7.81
CA LEU A 62 26.41 8.06 -7.83
C LEU A 62 25.73 8.63 -6.60
N SER A 63 24.57 8.09 -6.25
CA SER A 63 23.81 8.52 -5.08
C SER A 63 22.85 7.43 -4.60
N THR A 64 22.48 7.52 -3.33
CA THR A 64 21.32 6.81 -2.77
C THR A 64 20.42 7.82 -2.09
N THR A 65 19.16 7.86 -2.48
CA THR A 65 18.10 8.63 -1.83
C THR A 65 17.17 7.69 -1.09
N THR A 66 16.84 8.03 0.14
CA THR A 66 15.80 7.36 0.93
C THR A 66 14.70 8.37 1.22
N ASN A 67 13.48 8.02 0.86
CA ASN A 67 12.28 8.78 1.21
C ASN A 67 11.46 7.96 2.21
N VAL A 68 10.95 8.60 3.26
CA VAL A 68 10.11 7.97 4.28
C VAL A 68 8.89 8.84 4.53
N GLY A 69 7.71 8.24 4.46
CA GLY A 69 6.47 8.92 4.81
C GLY A 69 6.32 9.08 6.31
N ASP A 70 5.66 10.15 6.70
CA ASP A 70 5.20 10.43 8.06
C ASP A 70 3.84 11.13 7.98
N ILE A 71 3.21 11.41 9.13
CA ILE A 71 1.92 12.13 9.30
C ILE A 71 0.96 11.92 8.11
N TYR A 72 0.26 10.79 8.14
CA TYR A 72 -0.66 10.40 7.08
C TYR A 72 -2.05 10.96 7.34
N SER A 73 -2.57 11.72 6.37
CA SER A 73 -3.96 12.14 6.27
C SER A 73 -4.45 11.82 4.86
N LEU A 74 -4.38 10.54 4.49
CA LEU A 74 -4.65 10.03 3.14
C LEU A 74 -5.61 8.84 3.22
N ASP A 75 -6.76 8.97 2.56
CA ASP A 75 -7.71 7.88 2.38
C ASP A 75 -7.47 7.17 1.05
N ILE A 76 -7.32 5.84 1.08
CA ILE A 76 -7.22 4.99 -0.10
C ILE A 76 -8.42 4.04 -0.12
N VAL A 77 -9.23 4.07 -1.17
CA VAL A 77 -10.40 3.20 -1.32
C VAL A 77 -10.17 2.26 -2.49
N MET A 78 -10.15 0.95 -2.21
CA MET A 78 -10.08 -0.13 -3.18
C MET A 78 -11.46 -0.76 -3.32
N ASN A 79 -12.00 -0.84 -4.53
CA ASN A 79 -13.33 -1.38 -4.79
C ASN A 79 -13.27 -2.78 -5.42
N GLU A 80 -14.26 -3.63 -5.13
CA GLU A 80 -14.32 -5.01 -5.64
C GLU A 80 -14.33 -5.08 -7.18
N ASN A 81 -14.91 -4.06 -7.83
CA ASN A 81 -14.96 -3.96 -9.28
C ASN A 81 -13.61 -3.63 -9.94
N GLY A 82 -12.53 -3.47 -9.15
CA GLY A 82 -11.19 -3.16 -9.64
C GLY A 82 -10.93 -1.67 -9.83
N THR A 83 -11.72 -0.77 -9.24
CA THR A 83 -11.42 0.69 -9.24
C THR A 83 -10.83 1.14 -7.91
N TYR A 84 -10.00 2.17 -7.91
CA TYR A 84 -9.46 2.77 -6.69
C TYR A 84 -9.48 4.30 -6.72
N THR A 85 -9.42 4.89 -5.52
CA THR A 85 -9.15 6.31 -5.30
C THR A 85 -8.16 6.47 -4.15
N ALA A 86 -7.29 7.46 -4.21
CA ALA A 86 -6.44 7.92 -3.11
C ALA A 86 -6.53 9.45 -3.04
N SER A 87 -6.89 10.00 -1.89
CA SER A 87 -7.02 11.46 -1.73
C SER A 87 -6.67 11.92 -0.33
N GLY A 88 -5.92 13.03 -0.25
CA GLY A 88 -5.45 13.60 1.00
C GLY A 88 -3.98 14.03 0.90
N GLN A 89 -3.25 13.95 2.01
CA GLN A 89 -1.87 14.40 2.09
C GLN A 89 -1.05 13.58 3.08
N TYR A 90 0.27 13.57 2.89
CA TYR A 90 1.21 13.05 3.88
C TYR A 90 2.50 13.89 3.88
N THR A 91 3.30 13.77 4.93
CA THR A 91 4.64 14.39 4.95
C THR A 91 5.68 13.39 4.48
N LEU A 92 6.65 13.85 3.70
CA LEU A 92 7.72 13.04 3.13
C LEU A 92 9.06 13.64 3.52
N ASP A 93 9.83 12.87 4.28
CA ASP A 93 11.22 13.19 4.56
C ASP A 93 12.13 12.48 3.56
N PHE A 94 13.15 13.18 3.07
CA PHE A 94 14.16 12.60 2.20
C PHE A 94 15.57 12.79 2.76
N ILE A 95 16.42 11.81 2.48
CA ILE A 95 17.87 11.87 2.69
C ILE A 95 18.55 11.38 1.43
N THR A 96 19.30 12.24 0.75
CA THR A 96 20.16 11.89 -0.38
C THR A 96 21.61 11.87 0.08
N LYS A 97 22.29 10.77 -0.22
CA LYS A 97 23.72 10.55 0.03
C LYS A 97 24.45 10.44 -1.31
N PRO A 98 24.95 11.55 -1.88
CA PRO A 98 25.79 11.49 -3.07
C PRO A 98 27.16 10.90 -2.74
N ASN A 99 27.71 10.12 -3.66
CA ASN A 99 29.05 9.56 -3.51
C ASN A 99 30.10 10.69 -3.57
N GLY A 100 30.94 10.77 -2.52
CA GLY A 100 32.01 11.77 -2.43
C GLY A 100 31.58 13.18 -2.04
N SER A 101 30.32 13.40 -1.64
CA SER A 101 29.82 14.69 -1.16
C SER A 101 29.06 14.56 0.17
N ALA A 102 28.74 15.69 0.80
CA ALA A 102 27.93 15.70 2.02
C ALA A 102 26.48 15.28 1.72
N GLN A 103 25.82 14.67 2.71
CA GLN A 103 24.40 14.33 2.61
C GLN A 103 23.52 15.58 2.57
N VAL A 104 22.40 15.48 1.86
CA VAL A 104 21.35 16.49 1.80
C VAL A 104 20.06 15.85 2.31
N SER A 105 19.31 16.59 3.12
CA SER A 105 18.02 16.13 3.65
C SER A 105 16.99 17.25 3.63
N GLY A 106 15.73 16.88 3.58
CA GLY A 106 14.61 17.81 3.64
C GLY A 106 13.30 17.11 3.92
N SER A 107 12.23 17.91 3.97
CA SER A 107 10.87 17.46 4.22
C SER A 107 9.91 18.25 3.33
N SER A 108 8.85 17.60 2.87
CA SER A 108 7.79 18.22 2.07
C SER A 108 6.43 17.62 2.39
N ILE A 109 5.36 18.40 2.22
CA ILE A 109 4.00 17.86 2.19
C ILE A 109 3.72 17.40 0.76
N VAL A 110 3.17 16.21 0.63
CA VAL A 110 2.74 15.63 -0.65
C VAL A 110 1.22 15.57 -0.65
N ASP A 111 0.60 16.31 -1.56
CA ASP A 111 -0.83 16.22 -1.87
C ASP A 111 -1.07 15.07 -2.84
N VAL A 112 -2.11 14.28 -2.59
CA VAL A 112 -2.47 13.13 -3.42
C VAL A 112 -3.90 13.28 -3.91
N GLU A 113 -4.07 13.15 -5.22
CA GLU A 113 -5.36 12.96 -5.88
C GLU A 113 -5.15 11.97 -7.04
N ASP A 114 -5.30 10.69 -6.71
CA ASP A 114 -5.12 9.59 -7.66
C ASP A 114 -6.39 8.75 -7.72
N LEU A 115 -6.78 8.35 -8.93
CA LEU A 115 -7.90 7.45 -9.14
C LEU A 115 -7.67 6.65 -10.42
N GLY A 116 -8.12 5.41 -10.41
CA GLY A 116 -7.84 4.53 -11.53
C GLY A 116 -8.43 3.15 -11.38
N ASN A 117 -7.86 2.23 -12.14
CA ASN A 117 -8.18 0.82 -12.08
C ASN A 117 -7.00 0.04 -11.51
N PHE A 118 -7.28 -1.11 -10.92
CA PHE A 118 -6.27 -2.10 -10.59
C PHE A 118 -6.68 -3.49 -11.10
N THR A 119 -5.69 -4.31 -11.40
CA THR A 119 -5.89 -5.72 -11.75
C THR A 119 -5.03 -6.60 -10.85
N ILE A 120 -5.51 -7.81 -10.55
CA ILE A 120 -4.84 -8.77 -9.68
C ILE A 120 -4.36 -9.95 -10.50
N SER A 121 -3.10 -10.34 -10.32
CA SER A 121 -2.61 -11.69 -10.68
C SER A 121 -2.41 -12.49 -9.40
N SER A 122 -3.36 -13.37 -9.07
CA SER A 122 -3.21 -14.26 -7.92
C SER A 122 -2.10 -15.31 -8.13
N LEU A 123 -1.74 -15.59 -9.39
CA LEU A 123 -0.65 -16.51 -9.74
C LEU A 123 0.71 -15.91 -9.42
N ASP A 124 0.91 -14.65 -9.84
CA ASP A 124 2.17 -13.93 -9.63
C ASP A 124 2.19 -13.18 -8.29
N ASN A 125 1.05 -13.19 -7.58
CA ASN A 125 0.83 -12.48 -6.33
C ASN A 125 1.11 -10.97 -6.46
N THR A 126 0.55 -10.36 -7.50
CA THR A 126 0.74 -8.95 -7.85
C THR A 126 -0.57 -8.18 -8.00
N ILE A 127 -0.49 -6.87 -7.77
CA ILE A 127 -1.53 -5.88 -8.12
C ILE A 127 -0.91 -4.90 -9.11
N THR A 128 -1.58 -4.63 -10.22
CA THR A 128 -1.16 -3.61 -11.19
C THR A 128 -2.13 -2.45 -11.18
N PHE A 129 -1.65 -1.26 -10.85
CA PHE A 129 -2.40 -0.01 -10.83
C PHE A 129 -2.22 0.74 -12.15
N THR A 130 -3.35 1.19 -12.69
CA THR A 130 -3.46 1.98 -13.91
C THR A 130 -4.25 3.25 -13.59
N PRO A 131 -3.56 4.35 -13.22
CA PRO A 131 -4.16 5.65 -13.00
C PRO A 131 -4.97 6.11 -14.22
N SER A 132 -6.09 6.77 -13.97
CA SER A 132 -6.92 7.40 -15.00
C SER A 132 -6.68 8.90 -15.10
N THR A 133 -5.99 9.50 -14.12
CA THR A 133 -5.56 10.89 -14.15
C THR A 133 -4.17 10.98 -14.81
N SER A 134 -3.99 11.97 -15.68
CA SER A 134 -2.69 12.32 -16.26
C SER A 134 -1.92 13.33 -15.41
N LEU A 135 -2.17 13.36 -14.09
CA LEU A 135 -1.45 14.23 -13.19
C LEU A 135 -0.02 13.70 -13.02
N GLU A 136 0.95 14.60 -12.85
CA GLU A 136 2.37 14.21 -12.81
C GLU A 136 2.72 13.39 -11.55
N ASP A 137 1.88 13.41 -10.51
CA ASP A 137 2.10 12.74 -9.23
C ASP A 137 1.16 11.54 -9.04
N GLN A 138 1.33 10.52 -9.88
CA GLN A 138 0.61 9.24 -9.74
C GLN A 138 1.12 8.47 -8.52
N PHE A 139 0.33 8.49 -7.43
CA PHE A 139 0.68 7.85 -6.16
C PHE A 139 0.79 6.32 -6.30
N LEU A 140 -0.15 5.66 -6.99
CA LEU A 140 -0.11 4.22 -7.25
C LEU A 140 -0.01 3.95 -8.75
N LEU A 141 1.19 3.57 -9.21
CA LEU A 141 1.45 3.29 -10.63
C LEU A 141 2.19 1.97 -10.84
N GLY A 142 1.72 1.19 -11.81
CA GLY A 142 2.40 -0.01 -12.28
C GLY A 142 2.16 -1.22 -11.38
N THR A 143 3.01 -2.23 -11.53
CA THR A 143 2.86 -3.53 -10.87
C THR A 143 3.60 -3.59 -9.55
N TYR A 144 2.90 -3.98 -8.49
CA TYR A 144 3.42 -4.23 -7.15
C TYR A 144 3.28 -5.71 -6.81
N SER A 145 4.30 -6.26 -6.16
CA SER A 145 4.21 -7.55 -5.48
C SER A 145 3.51 -7.38 -4.14
N VAL A 146 2.59 -8.30 -3.82
CA VAL A 146 1.89 -8.30 -2.53
C VAL A 146 2.70 -9.09 -1.52
N ILE A 147 3.23 -8.41 -0.52
CA ILE A 147 4.01 -9.05 0.54
C ILE A 147 3.08 -9.67 1.59
N LEU A 148 2.05 -8.93 1.98
CA LEU A 148 1.05 -9.34 2.97
C LEU A 148 -0.33 -8.86 2.56
N LEU A 149 -1.31 -9.73 2.70
CA LEU A 149 -2.73 -9.39 2.73
C LEU A 149 -3.35 -10.20 3.85
N ASN A 150 -3.93 -9.53 4.85
CA ASN A 150 -4.77 -10.13 5.88
C ASN A 150 -5.99 -9.23 6.13
N SER A 151 -6.73 -9.44 7.23
CA SER A 151 -7.93 -8.66 7.55
C SER A 151 -7.67 -7.17 7.81
N THR A 152 -6.45 -6.80 8.22
CA THR A 152 -6.10 -5.44 8.66
C THR A 152 -5.08 -4.75 7.76
N THR A 153 -4.25 -5.50 7.04
CA THR A 153 -3.04 -4.99 6.40
C THR A 153 -2.92 -5.46 4.95
N LEU A 154 -2.55 -4.53 4.07
CA LEU A 154 -2.07 -4.79 2.72
C LEU A 154 -0.68 -4.17 2.55
N SER A 155 0.34 -5.01 2.34
CA SER A 155 1.72 -4.55 2.12
C SER A 155 2.16 -4.82 0.68
N LEU A 156 2.70 -3.80 0.03
CA LEU A 156 3.06 -3.80 -1.39
C LEU A 156 4.53 -3.41 -1.56
N VAL A 157 5.21 -4.02 -2.52
CA VAL A 157 6.56 -3.64 -2.94
C VAL A 157 6.66 -3.61 -4.47
N GLN A 158 7.28 -2.57 -5.01
CA GLN A 158 7.61 -2.46 -6.42
C GLN A 158 9.09 -2.11 -6.58
N GLU A 159 9.73 -2.68 -7.58
CA GLU A 159 11.07 -2.32 -8.03
C GLU A 159 11.01 -1.95 -9.51
N VAL A 160 11.47 -0.73 -9.85
CA VAL A 160 11.51 -0.21 -11.22
C VAL A 160 12.93 0.19 -11.55
N GLU A 161 13.40 -0.20 -12.73
CA GLU A 161 14.69 0.24 -13.27
C GLU A 161 14.47 1.07 -14.53
N ASN A 162 15.13 2.23 -14.58
CA ASN A 162 15.15 3.11 -15.74
C ASN A 162 16.58 3.44 -16.10
N SER A 163 16.94 3.27 -17.37
CA SER A 163 18.27 3.59 -17.89
C SER A 163 18.20 4.75 -18.87
N ASN A 164 19.08 5.75 -18.71
CA ASN A 164 19.29 6.81 -19.69
C ASN A 164 20.78 6.90 -20.04
N GLY A 165 21.16 6.28 -21.16
CA GLY A 165 22.56 6.15 -21.55
C GLY A 165 23.34 5.28 -20.56
N SER A 166 24.40 5.83 -19.96
CA SER A 166 25.22 5.13 -18.96
C SER A 166 24.67 5.22 -17.54
N ILE A 167 23.65 6.06 -17.30
CA ILE A 167 23.05 6.25 -15.99
C ILE A 167 21.88 5.28 -15.83
N ASN A 168 21.86 4.56 -14.71
CA ASN A 168 20.75 3.69 -14.31
C ASN A 168 20.19 4.18 -12.98
N MET A 169 18.87 4.24 -12.91
CA MET A 169 18.11 4.54 -11.71
C MET A 169 17.28 3.31 -11.34
N SER A 170 17.49 2.79 -10.14
CA SER A 170 16.68 1.72 -9.55
C SER A 170 15.89 2.31 -8.40
N THR A 171 14.57 2.18 -8.47
CA THR A 171 13.64 2.67 -7.45
C THR A 171 12.91 1.50 -6.84
N LYS A 172 13.04 1.33 -5.52
CA LYS A 172 12.25 0.41 -4.72
C LYS A 172 11.24 1.19 -3.90
N THR A 173 9.95 0.93 -4.10
CA THR A 173 8.85 1.57 -3.38
C THR A 173 8.15 0.52 -2.53
N SER A 174 7.91 0.82 -1.25
CA SER A 174 7.22 -0.07 -0.30
C SER A 174 6.09 0.68 0.39
N TYR A 175 4.93 0.06 0.46
CA TYR A 175 3.77 0.54 1.19
C TYR A 175 3.30 -0.52 2.18
N SER A 176 2.83 -0.06 3.34
CA SER A 176 1.96 -0.83 4.23
C SER A 176 0.69 -0.04 4.46
N PHE A 177 -0.43 -0.56 4.02
CA PHE A 177 -1.76 0.03 4.19
C PHE A 177 -2.51 -0.68 5.32
N ILE A 178 -3.20 0.09 6.15
CA ILE A 178 -3.98 -0.38 7.30
C ILE A 178 -5.46 -0.07 7.05
N LYS A 179 -6.31 -1.06 7.26
CA LYS A 179 -7.76 -1.00 7.02
C LYS A 179 -8.54 -0.49 8.22
#